data_AF-A0A2R4X3U2-F1
#
_entry.id   AF-A0A2R4X3U2-F1
#
_cell.length_a   1.000
_cell.length_b   1.000
_cell.length_c   1.000
_cell.angle_alpha   90.00
_cell.angle_beta   90.00
_cell.angle_gamma   90.00
#
_symmetry.space_group_name_H-M   'P 1'
#
loop_
_entity.id
_entity.type
_entity.pdbx_description
1 polymer ?
#
loop_
_entity_poly.entity_id
_entity_poly.type
_entity_poly.pdbx_seq_one_letter_code
_entity_poly.pdbx_strand_id
1 'polypeptide(L)'
;MPNPSLRDRFVDELTRDLAVSLTAICVAVAALLGYGWAIGSTVGGFTLAMVLALVIPEIHDRVWPTSYTGLAAVAWTVAAAVIVGGVFLAVEWVARLALAPTAAAGVGFVVTSAVAYALATVARSSDR
;
A
#
# COMPACT_ATOMS: atom_id res chain seq x y z
N MET A 1 -15.52 -6.49 -34.19
CA MET A 1 -14.67 -7.15 -33.17
C MET A 1 -15.60 -7.81 -32.17
N PRO A 2 -15.45 -9.11 -31.86
CA PRO A 2 -16.31 -9.78 -30.88
C PRO A 2 -16.15 -9.11 -29.52
N ASN A 3 -17.25 -8.80 -28.83
CA ASN A 3 -17.17 -8.31 -27.46
C ASN A 3 -16.66 -9.45 -26.55
N PRO A 4 -15.60 -9.25 -25.76
CA PRO A 4 -15.15 -10.25 -24.79
C PRO A 4 -16.27 -10.53 -23.80
N SER A 5 -16.43 -11.80 -23.40
CA SER A 5 -17.50 -12.20 -22.51
C SER A 5 -17.33 -11.55 -21.13
N LEU A 6 -18.44 -11.34 -20.41
CA LEU A 6 -18.39 -10.79 -19.04
C LEU A 6 -17.45 -11.60 -18.13
N ARG A 7 -17.37 -12.92 -18.34
CA ARG A 7 -16.47 -13.81 -17.62
C ARG A 7 -15.00 -13.49 -17.90
N ASP A 8 -14.64 -13.30 -19.17
CA ASP A 8 -13.26 -13.01 -19.54
C ASP A 8 -12.81 -11.65 -18.99
N ARG A 9 -13.71 -10.66 -18.99
CA ARG A 9 -13.46 -9.35 -18.34
C ARG A 9 -13.32 -9.49 -16.83
N PHE A 10 -14.20 -10.25 -16.17
CA PHE A 10 -14.10 -10.50 -14.73
C PHE A 10 -12.80 -11.21 -14.36
N VAL A 11 -12.41 -12.23 -15.13
CA VAL A 11 -11.17 -12.98 -14.88
C VAL A 11 -9.96 -12.09 -15.13
N ASP A 12 -9.93 -11.30 -16.21
CA ASP A 12 -8.83 -10.39 -16.50
C ASP A 12 -8.68 -9.32 -15.41
N GLU A 13 -9.80 -8.74 -14.97
CA GLU A 13 -9.84 -7.73 -13.90
C GLU A 13 -9.43 -8.32 -12.55
N LEU A 14 -9.92 -9.52 -12.19
CA LEU A 14 -9.45 -10.24 -11.01
C LEU A 14 -7.96 -10.53 -11.10
N THR A 15 -7.47 -11.06 -12.22
CA THR A 15 -6.07 -11.54 -12.31
C THR A 15 -5.09 -10.36 -12.30
N ARG A 16 -5.51 -9.20 -12.83
CA ARG A 16 -4.71 -7.98 -12.84
C ARG A 16 -4.52 -7.39 -11.45
N ASP A 17 -5.58 -7.32 -10.65
CA ASP A 17 -5.52 -6.80 -9.28
C ASP A 17 -5.07 -7.85 -8.26
N LEU A 18 -5.20 -9.14 -8.58
CA LEU A 18 -4.74 -10.22 -7.71
C LEU A 18 -3.22 -10.18 -7.52
N ALA A 19 -2.46 -9.85 -8.57
CA ALA A 19 -1.01 -9.74 -8.47
C ALA A 19 -0.59 -8.65 -7.48
N VAL A 20 -1.20 -7.45 -7.57
CA VAL A 20 -0.91 -6.32 -6.68
C VAL A 20 -1.33 -6.65 -5.26
N SER A 21 -2.56 -7.13 -5.08
CA SER A 21 -3.11 -7.49 -3.77
C SER A 21 -2.27 -8.56 -3.09
N LEU A 22 -1.90 -9.62 -3.81
CA LEU A 22 -1.07 -10.70 -3.27
C LEU A 22 0.32 -10.20 -2.91
N THR A 23 0.95 -9.39 -3.77
CA THR A 23 2.28 -8.82 -3.50
C THR A 23 2.23 -7.89 -2.29
N ALA A 24 1.21 -7.03 -2.20
CA ALA A 24 1.01 -6.13 -1.07
C ALA A 24 0.82 -6.92 0.24
N ILE A 25 0.06 -8.02 0.23
CA ILE A 25 -0.09 -8.91 1.39
C ILE A 25 1.26 -9.54 1.78
N CYS A 26 2.01 -10.08 0.82
CA CYS A 26 3.32 -10.67 1.09
C CYS A 26 4.29 -9.64 1.71
N VAL A 27 4.31 -8.43 1.17
CA VAL A 27 5.14 -7.33 1.70
C VAL A 27 4.65 -6.88 3.07
N ALA A 28 3.33 -6.82 3.31
CA ALA A 28 2.74 -6.48 4.60
C ALA A 28 3.11 -7.51 5.68
N VAL A 29 3.08 -8.82 5.35
CA VAL A 29 3.51 -9.88 6.26
C VAL A 29 5.01 -9.77 6.54
N ALA A 30 5.84 -9.52 5.52
CA ALA A 30 7.27 -9.31 5.70
C ALA A 30 7.55 -8.08 6.59
N ALA A 31 6.80 -6.98 6.41
CA ALA A 31 6.90 -5.78 7.22
C ALA A 31 6.47 -6.03 8.67
N LEU A 32 5.36 -6.74 8.91
CA LEU A 32 4.91 -7.13 10.26
C LEU A 32 6.00 -7.89 11.00
N LEU A 33 6.56 -8.92 10.37
CA LEU A 33 7.61 -9.74 10.96
C LEU A 33 8.88 -8.92 11.15
N GLY A 34 9.37 -8.25 10.11
CA GLY A 34 10.59 -7.44 10.17
C GLY A 34 10.53 -6.36 11.25
N TYR A 35 9.38 -5.72 11.39
CA TYR A 35 9.14 -4.72 12.44
C TYR A 35 9.18 -5.34 13.84
N GLY A 36 8.52 -6.49 14.02
CA GLY A 36 8.56 -7.22 15.29
C GLY A 36 9.97 -7.61 15.70
N TRP A 37 10.80 -8.07 14.75
CA TRP A 37 12.19 -8.42 14.99
C TRP A 37 13.09 -7.21 15.26
N ALA A 38 12.92 -6.10 14.53
CA ALA A 38 13.83 -4.96 14.62
C ALA A 38 13.47 -3.98 15.74
N ILE A 39 12.18 -3.77 16.00
CA ILE A 39 11.68 -2.70 16.88
C ILE A 39 10.95 -3.28 18.11
N GLY A 40 10.51 -4.54 18.07
CA GLY A 40 9.91 -5.22 19.21
C GLY A 40 8.46 -4.83 19.53
N SER A 41 7.75 -4.16 18.61
CA SER A 41 6.35 -3.77 18.81
C SER A 41 5.43 -4.42 17.78
N THR A 42 4.60 -5.35 18.26
CA THR A 42 3.59 -6.04 17.45
C THR A 42 2.53 -5.08 16.92
N VAL A 43 2.12 -4.09 17.72
CA VAL A 43 1.10 -3.11 17.29
C VAL A 43 1.64 -2.18 16.20
N GLY A 44 2.90 -1.76 16.31
CA GLY A 44 3.58 -0.97 15.27
C GLY A 44 3.70 -1.75 13.96
N GLY A 45 4.16 -3.00 14.03
CA GLY A 45 4.23 -3.87 12.86
C GLY A 45 2.87 -4.15 12.23
N PHE A 46 1.83 -4.35 13.05
CA PHE A 46 0.47 -4.59 12.57
C PHE A 46 -0.12 -3.37 11.87
N THR A 47 0.05 -2.17 12.44
CA THR A 47 -0.43 -0.93 11.83
C THR A 47 0.30 -0.62 10.53
N LEU A 48 1.62 -0.84 10.46
CA LEU A 48 2.38 -0.77 9.20
C LEU A 48 1.84 -1.76 8.16
N ALA A 49 1.63 -3.02 8.54
CA ALA A 49 1.10 -4.05 7.65
C ALA A 49 -0.30 -3.68 7.12
N MET A 50 -1.15 -3.10 7.97
CA MET A 50 -2.47 -2.60 7.56
C MET A 50 -2.37 -1.46 6.55
N VAL A 51 -1.46 -0.50 6.74
CA VAL A 51 -1.24 0.54 5.73
C VAL A 51 -0.84 -0.11 4.40
N LEU A 52 0.14 -1.01 4.40
CA LEU A 52 0.64 -1.59 3.15
C LEU A 52 -0.42 -2.45 2.43
N ALA A 53 -1.18 -3.25 3.18
CA ALA A 53 -2.19 -4.14 2.60
C ALA A 53 -3.45 -3.40 2.11
N LEU A 54 -3.83 -2.28 2.73
CA LEU A 54 -5.05 -1.55 2.39
C LEU A 54 -4.80 -0.40 1.43
N VAL A 55 -3.72 0.35 1.63
CA VAL A 55 -3.48 1.60 0.92
C VAL A 55 -2.87 1.35 -0.46
N ILE A 56 -1.99 0.36 -0.59
CA ILE A 56 -1.27 0.14 -1.86
C ILE A 56 -2.22 -0.32 -2.98
N PRO A 57 -3.10 -1.33 -2.79
CA PRO A 57 -4.06 -1.72 -3.83
C PRO A 57 -4.98 -0.56 -4.22
N GLU A 58 -5.48 0.19 -3.23
CA GLU A 58 -6.38 1.32 -3.49
C GLU A 58 -5.69 2.46 -4.27
N ILE A 59 -4.41 2.76 -4.01
CA ILE A 59 -3.67 3.74 -4.83
C ILE A 59 -3.45 3.19 -6.24
N HIS A 60 -3.09 1.91 -6.36
CA HIS A 60 -2.88 1.27 -7.64
C HIS A 60 -4.11 1.42 -8.53
N ASP A 61 -5.30 1.11 -8.02
CA ASP A 61 -6.57 1.19 -8.75
C ASP A 61 -6.92 2.62 -9.19
N ARG A 62 -6.41 3.64 -8.49
CA ARG A 62 -6.67 5.05 -8.79
C ARG A 62 -5.73 5.65 -9.81
N VAL A 63 -4.47 5.19 -9.86
CA VAL A 63 -3.39 5.84 -10.60
C VAL A 63 -2.88 4.97 -11.75
N TRP A 64 -3.03 3.65 -11.68
CA TRP A 64 -2.38 2.74 -12.61
C TRP A 64 -3.20 2.48 -13.87
N PRO A 65 -2.63 2.67 -15.07
CA PRO A 65 -3.34 2.42 -16.34
C PRO A 65 -3.55 0.93 -16.63
N THR A 66 -4.71 0.61 -17.21
CA THR A 66 -5.10 -0.74 -17.67
C THR A 66 -4.35 -1.24 -18.91
N SER A 67 -3.19 -0.67 -19.25
CA SER A 67 -2.33 -1.13 -20.35
C SER A 67 -1.07 -1.86 -19.88
N TYR A 68 -0.71 -1.80 -18.60
CA TYR A 68 0.54 -2.38 -18.08
C TYR A 68 0.43 -3.86 -17.69
N THR A 69 1.53 -4.59 -17.83
CA THR A 69 1.64 -6.04 -17.54
C THR A 69 1.73 -6.31 -16.03
N GLY A 70 1.44 -7.56 -15.62
CA GLY A 70 1.48 -7.97 -14.22
C GLY A 70 2.86 -7.79 -13.55
N LEU A 71 3.97 -7.96 -14.28
CA LEU A 71 5.31 -7.76 -13.71
C LEU A 71 5.57 -6.29 -13.34
N ALA A 72 5.08 -5.35 -14.16
CA ALA A 72 5.18 -3.92 -13.89
C ALA A 72 4.35 -3.54 -12.64
N ALA A 73 3.19 -4.16 -12.48
CA ALA A 73 2.34 -3.97 -11.30
C ALA A 73 3.01 -4.49 -10.01
N VAL A 74 3.71 -5.64 -10.07
CA VAL A 74 4.51 -6.16 -8.94
C VAL A 74 5.64 -5.20 -8.58
N ALA A 75 6.43 -4.75 -9.56
CA ALA A 75 7.54 -3.81 -9.32
C ALA A 75 7.03 -2.49 -8.74
N TRP A 76 5.91 -1.99 -9.25
CA TRP A 76 5.25 -0.80 -8.71
C TRP A 76 4.80 -1.02 -7.27
N THR A 77 4.18 -2.17 -6.96
CA THR A 77 3.71 -2.51 -5.62
C THR A 77 4.85 -2.52 -4.60
N VAL A 78 6.00 -3.10 -4.97
CA VAL A 78 7.19 -3.11 -4.13
C VAL A 78 7.73 -1.69 -3.92
N ALA A 79 7.84 -0.89 -4.97
CA ALA A 79 8.30 0.49 -4.86
C ALA A 79 7.37 1.35 -3.99
N ALA A 80 6.06 1.24 -4.21
CA ALA A 80 5.04 1.90 -3.41
C ALA A 80 5.11 1.48 -1.94
N ALA A 81 5.30 0.18 -1.66
CA ALA A 81 5.43 -0.32 -0.31
C ALA A 81 6.66 0.24 0.42
N VAL A 82 7.80 0.36 -0.27
CA VAL A 82 9.01 0.96 0.29
C VAL A 82 8.79 2.43 0.63
N ILE A 83 8.17 3.19 -0.27
CA ILE A 83 7.88 4.62 -0.05
C ILE A 83 6.91 4.80 1.11
N VAL A 84 5.76 4.12 1.06
CA VAL A 84 4.69 4.20 2.07
C VAL A 84 5.20 3.74 3.44
N GLY A 85 5.94 2.62 3.47
CA GLY A 85 6.57 2.12 4.70
C GLY A 85 7.62 3.08 5.25
N GLY A 86 8.44 3.68 4.40
CA GLY A 86 9.42 4.71 4.80
C GLY A 86 8.75 5.94 5.41
N VAL A 87 7.67 6.44 4.80
CA VAL A 87 6.88 7.56 5.34
C VAL A 87 6.29 7.19 6.70
N PHE A 88 5.69 6.01 6.83
CA PHE A 88 5.17 5.52 8.10
C PHE A 88 6.23 5.52 9.19
N LEU A 89 7.40 4.94 8.90
CA LEU A 89 8.51 4.86 9.86
C LEU A 89 9.02 6.24 10.25
N ALA A 90 9.13 7.18 9.29
CA ALA A 90 9.57 8.54 9.58
C ALA A 90 8.57 9.28 10.48
N VAL A 91 7.27 9.20 10.17
CA VAL A 91 6.22 9.83 10.99
C VAL A 91 6.16 9.21 12.38
N GLU A 92 6.18 7.88 12.46
CA GLU A 92 6.16 7.18 13.74
C GLU A 92 7.37 7.59 14.59
N TRP A 93 8.57 7.63 14.00
CA TRP A 93 9.79 8.00 14.71
C TRP A 93 9.72 9.42 15.29
N VAL A 94 9.20 10.38 14.52
CA VAL A 94 8.95 11.75 15.01
C VAL A 94 7.89 11.76 16.11
N ALA A 95 6.79 11.01 15.93
CA ALA A 95 5.71 10.95 16.91
C ALA A 95 6.16 10.36 18.26
N ARG A 96 7.10 9.42 18.25
CA ARG A 96 7.71 8.84 19.47
C ARG A 96 8.47 9.85 20.32
N LEU A 97 8.84 11.01 19.79
CA LEU A 97 9.46 12.08 20.57
C LEU A 97 8.52 12.67 21.62
N ALA A 98 7.20 12.54 21.42
CA ALA A 98 6.18 13.13 22.29
C ALA A 98 5.08 12.15 22.76
N LEU A 99 4.98 10.97 22.14
CA LEU A 99 3.88 10.02 22.37
C LEU A 99 4.39 8.63 22.76
N ALA A 100 3.53 7.88 23.48
CA ALA A 100 3.75 6.46 23.73
C ALA A 100 3.83 5.66 22.41
N PRO A 101 4.59 4.55 22.34
CA PRO A 101 4.83 3.82 21.09
C PRO A 101 3.56 3.43 20.34
N THR A 102 2.52 2.99 21.05
CA THR A 102 1.23 2.60 20.46
C THR A 102 0.52 3.79 19.81
N ALA A 103 0.53 4.95 20.47
CA ALA A 103 -0.06 6.17 19.94
C ALA A 103 0.74 6.72 18.75
N ALA A 104 2.07 6.66 18.82
CA ALA A 104 2.94 7.05 17.71
C ALA A 104 2.70 6.21 16.45
N ALA A 105 2.53 4.89 16.60
CA ALA A 105 2.17 4.01 15.48
C ALA A 105 0.79 4.36 14.89
N GLY A 106 -0.18 4.69 15.74
CA GLY A 106 -1.49 5.19 15.30
C GLY A 106 -1.40 6.49 14.50
N VAL A 107 -0.56 7.44 14.94
CA VAL A 107 -0.28 8.68 14.18
C VAL A 107 0.39 8.36 12.86
N GLY A 108 1.38 7.47 12.85
CA GLY A 108 2.02 6.96 11.64
C GLY A 108 1.00 6.41 10.64
N PHE A 109 0.06 5.59 11.11
CA PHE A 109 -1.00 5.03 10.29
C PHE A 109 -1.88 6.11 9.65
N VAL A 110 -2.41 7.02 10.47
CA VAL A 110 -3.37 8.06 10.02
C VAL A 110 -2.70 9.02 9.04
N VAL A 111 -1.53 9.54 9.38
CA VAL A 111 -0.82 10.52 8.55
C VAL A 111 -0.38 9.89 7.24
N THR A 112 0.21 8.69 7.28
CA THR A 112 0.67 8.01 6.06
C THR A 112 -0.50 7.71 5.13
N SER A 113 -1.62 7.21 5.68
CA SER A 113 -2.83 6.95 4.89
C SER A 113 -3.36 8.25 4.26
N ALA A 114 -3.46 9.33 5.03
CA ALA A 114 -3.93 10.62 4.54
C ALA A 114 -3.05 11.17 3.41
N VAL A 115 -1.72 11.12 3.56
CA VAL A 115 -0.76 11.55 2.54
C VAL A 115 -0.89 10.70 1.27
N ALA A 116 -0.93 9.38 1.41
CA ALA A 116 -1.14 8.45 0.31
C ALA A 116 -2.41 8.76 -0.49
N TYR A 117 -3.53 8.97 0.20
CA TYR A 117 -4.80 9.30 -0.44
C TYR A 117 -4.76 10.68 -1.12
N ALA A 118 -4.17 11.69 -0.47
CA ALA A 118 -4.02 13.01 -1.06
C ALA A 118 -3.22 12.94 -2.37
N LEU A 119 -2.10 12.21 -2.38
CA LEU A 119 -1.28 12.02 -3.59
C LEU A 119 -2.05 11.31 -4.69
N ALA A 120 -2.79 10.25 -4.37
CA ALA A 120 -3.62 9.54 -5.35
C ALA A 120 -4.70 10.45 -5.94
N THR A 121 -5.31 11.32 -5.13
CA THR A 121 -6.31 12.28 -5.64
C THR A 121 -5.71 13.35 -6.54
N VAL A 122 -4.51 13.86 -6.21
CA VAL A 122 -3.81 14.85 -7.04
C VAL A 122 -3.38 14.25 -8.37
N ALA A 123 -2.80 13.04 -8.36
CA ALA A 123 -2.40 12.33 -9.59
C ALA A 123 -3.59 12.11 -10.54
N ARG A 124 -4.77 11.80 -10.01
CA ARG A 124 -5.99 11.66 -10.83
C ARG A 124 -6.46 12.98 -11.44
N SER A 125 -6.21 14.11 -10.77
CA SER A 125 -6.64 15.43 -11.24
C SER A 125 -5.78 15.99 -12.38
N SER A 126 -4.52 15.54 -12.51
CA SER A 126 -3.61 15.96 -13.57
C SER A 126 -3.81 15.24 -14.90
N ASP A 127 -4.55 14.13 -14.92
CA ASP A 127 -4.86 13.36 -16.14
C ASP A 127 -6.16 13.81 -16.84
N ARG A 128 -6.80 14.89 -16.37
CA ARG A 128 -7.98 15.52 -16.99
C ARG A 128 -7.60 16.82 -17.68
#